data_AF-A0ABD6PHW9-F1
#
_entry.id   AF-A0ABD6PHW9-F1
#
_cell.length_a   1.000
_cell.length_b   1.000
_cell.length_c   1.000
_cell.angle_alpha   90.00
_cell.angle_beta   90.00
_cell.angle_gamma   90.00
#
_symmetry.space_group_name_H-M   'P 1'
#
loop_
_entity.id
_entity.type
_entity.pdbx_description
1 polymer ?
#
loop_
_entity_poly.entity_id
_entity_poly.type
_entity_poly.pdbx_seq_one_letter_code
_entity_poly.pdbx_strand_id
1 'polypeptide(L)' 'MHNHEIQTIAIFSAQYKNIEDAENAGALYSVDIEYPMTLNDLSRLCDSIAEAVGVPGGVKYQFVSQPEAHETSF' A
#
# COMPACT_ATOMS: atom_id res chain seq x y z
N MET A 1 -3.07 -26.40 4.43
CA MET A 1 -3.79 -25.22 3.90
C MET A 1 -2.89 -24.03 4.15
N HIS A 2 -2.37 -23.38 3.10
CA HIS A 2 -1.65 -22.12 3.29
C HIS A 2 -2.73 -21.06 3.56
N ASN A 3 -2.74 -20.48 4.76
CA ASN A 3 -3.54 -19.29 5.01
C ASN A 3 -2.96 -18.19 4.11
N HIS A 4 -3.69 -17.78 3.08
CA HIS A 4 -3.36 -16.56 2.35
C HIS A 4 -3.70 -15.41 3.30
N GLU A 5 -2.68 -14.79 3.88
CA GLU A 5 -2.84 -13.56 4.64
C GLU A 5 -3.02 -12.41 3.64
N ILE A 6 -4.13 -11.67 3.77
CA ILE A 6 -4.33 -10.43 3.02
C ILE A 6 -3.56 -9.35 3.75
N GLN A 7 -2.65 -8.68 3.06
CA GLN A 7 -1.92 -7.52 3.55
C GLN A 7 -2.38 -6.28 2.81
N THR A 8 -2.51 -5.16 3.52
CA THR A 8 -2.85 -3.87 2.88
C THR A 8 -1.57 -3.06 2.68
N ILE A 9 -1.37 -2.55 1.47
CA ILE A 9 -0.31 -1.58 1.16
C ILE A 9 -0.92 -0.21 0.90
N ALA A 10 -0.35 0.80 1.54
CA ALA A 10 -0.62 2.20 1.26
C ALA A 10 0.35 2.69 0.18
N ILE A 11 -0.14 3.40 -0.82
CA ILE A 11 0.62 3.87 -1.99
C ILE A 11 0.36 5.36 -2.19
N PHE A 12 1.42 6.13 -2.40
CA PHE A 12 1.32 7.57 -2.57
C PHE A 12 2.43 8.10 -3.47
N SER A 13 2.21 9.27 -4.08
CA SER A 13 3.22 9.90 -4.96
C SER A 13 4.53 10.15 -4.23
N ALA A 14 5.65 9.90 -4.90
CA ALA A 14 6.97 10.13 -4.34
C ALA A 14 7.24 11.60 -3.95
N GLN A 15 6.44 12.54 -4.48
CA GLN A 15 6.50 13.97 -4.15
C GLN A 15 6.16 14.27 -2.67
N TYR A 16 5.38 13.40 -2.02
CA TYR A 16 5.01 13.58 -0.61
C TYR A 16 6.11 13.01 0.29
N LYS A 17 6.31 13.67 1.44
CA LYS A 17 7.34 13.30 2.41
C LYS A 17 6.95 12.02 3.16
N ASN A 18 5.68 11.88 3.51
CA ASN A 18 5.12 10.78 4.28
C ASN A 18 3.65 10.50 3.88
N ILE A 19 3.05 9.48 4.49
CA ILE A 19 1.64 9.11 4.28
C ILE A 19 0.70 10.24 4.71
N GLU A 20 0.95 10.88 5.85
CA GLU A 20 0.10 11.94 6.39
C GLU A 20 -0.07 13.10 5.40
N ASP A 21 1.02 13.54 4.77
CA ASP A 21 1.00 14.59 3.75
C ASP A 21 0.22 14.16 2.51
N ALA A 22 0.34 12.89 2.11
CA ALA A 22 -0.40 12.33 0.98
C ALA A 22 -1.90 12.18 1.30
N GLU A 23 -2.24 11.75 2.51
CA GLU A 23 -3.61 11.61 3.00
C GLU A 23 -4.31 12.97 3.09
N ASN A 24 -3.64 13.97 3.69
CA ASN A 24 -4.13 15.34 3.76
C ASN A 24 -4.36 15.98 2.39
N ALA A 25 -3.60 15.55 1.38
CA ALA A 25 -3.75 15.98 -0.01
C ALA A 25 -4.78 15.16 -0.81
N GLY A 26 -5.39 14.12 -0.21
CA GLY A 26 -6.30 13.20 -0.89
C GLY A 26 -5.62 12.34 -1.96
N ALA A 27 -4.31 12.15 -1.86
CA ALA A 27 -3.46 11.43 -2.81
C ALA A 27 -2.86 10.15 -2.21
N LEU A 28 -3.54 9.58 -1.21
CA LEU A 28 -3.24 8.29 -0.62
C LEU A 28 -4.16 7.22 -1.22
N TYR A 29 -3.56 6.14 -1.71
CA TYR A 29 -4.26 4.97 -2.23
C TYR A 29 -3.96 3.76 -1.35
N SER A 30 -4.88 2.81 -1.28
CA SER A 30 -4.68 1.53 -0.61
C SER A 30 -4.99 0.37 -1.55
N VAL A 31 -4.21 -0.70 -1.46
CA VAL A 31 -4.42 -1.94 -2.21
C VAL A 31 -4.26 -3.11 -1.26
N ASP A 32 -5.22 -4.02 -1.28
CA ASP A 32 -5.11 -5.31 -0.61
C ASP A 32 -4.39 -6.30 -1.51
N ILE A 33 -3.37 -6.97 -0.98
CA ILE A 33 -2.53 -7.93 -1.69
C ILE A 33 -2.57 -9.28 -0.96
N GLU A 34 -2.60 -10.35 -1.74
CA GLU A 34 -2.54 -11.72 -1.21
C GLU A 34 -1.07 -12.13 -0.99
N TYR A 35 -0.75 -12.65 0.19
CA TYR A 35 0.57 -13.20 0.49
C TYR A 35 0.69 -14.67 0.06
N PRO A 36 1.83 -15.13 -0.50
CA PRO A 36 3.08 -14.39 -0.72
C PRO A 36 3.11 -13.59 -2.02
N MET A 37 3.43 -12.30 -1.92
CA MET A 37 3.77 -11.44 -3.06
C MET A 37 5.29 -11.27 -3.14
N THR A 38 5.88 -11.44 -4.33
CA THR A 38 7.32 -11.20 -4.50
C THR A 38 7.62 -9.71 -4.64
N LEU A 39 8.86 -9.30 -4.35
CA LEU A 39 9.29 -7.91 -4.58
C LEU A 39 9.17 -7.49 -6.04
N ASN A 40 9.29 -8.43 -6.99
CA ASN A 40 9.13 -8.15 -8.41
C ASN A 40 7.68 -7.85 -8.77
N ASP A 41 6.73 -8.59 -8.21
CA ASP A 41 5.30 -8.35 -8.40
C ASP A 41 4.89 -7.01 -7.79
N LEU A 42 5.41 -6.71 -6.60
CA LEU A 42 5.20 -5.43 -5.93
C LEU A 42 5.77 -4.25 -6.74
N SER A 43 6.97 -4.39 -7.30
CA SER A 43 7.56 -3.37 -8.19
C SER A 43 6.66 -3.11 -9.40
N ARG A 44 6.18 -4.17 -10.06
CA ARG A 44 5.28 -4.04 -11.22
C ARG A 44 3.94 -3.42 -10.87
N LEU A 45 3.41 -3.72 -9.69
CA LEU A 45 2.18 -3.11 -9.17
C LEU A 45 2.39 -1.60 -8.96
N CYS A 46 3.50 -1.21 -8.32
CA CYS A 46 3.83 0.20 -8.13
C CYS A 46 4.03 0.94 -9.46
N ASP A 47 4.71 0.35 -10.45
CA ASP A 47 4.89 0.94 -11.77
C ASP A 47 3.55 1.14 -12.49
N SER A 48 2.67 0.14 -12.43
CA SER A 48 1.33 0.19 -13.03
C SER A 48 0.47 1.29 -12.39
N ILE A 49 0.56 1.46 -11.08
CA ILE A 49 -0.17 2.50 -10.35
C ILE A 49 0.43 3.88 -10.65
N ALA A 50 1.75 4.01 -10.73
CA ALA A 50 2.40 5.26 -11.10
C ALA A 50 1.98 5.73 -12.51
N GLU A 51 1.88 4.81 -13.46
CA GLU A 51 1.38 5.08 -14.81
C GLU A 51 -0.10 5.46 -14.81
N ALA A 52 -0.94 4.70 -14.09
CA ALA A 52 -2.38 4.94 -14.04
C ALA A 52 -2.75 6.28 -13.37
N VAL A 53 -2.03 6.67 -12.31
CA VAL A 53 -2.24 7.92 -11.58
C VAL A 53 -1.53 9.10 -12.26
N GLY A 54 -0.60 8.84 -13.18
CA GLY A 54 0.11 9.88 -13.94
C GLY A 54 1.06 10.70 -13.06
N VAL A 55 1.72 10.08 -12.09
CA VAL A 55 2.57 10.78 -11.10
C VAL A 55 4.04 10.85 -11.54
N PRO A 56 4.57 12.05 -11.82
CA PRO A 56 5.97 12.22 -12.18
C PRO A 56 6.87 11.91 -10.98
N GLY A 57 7.85 11.03 -11.18
CA GLY A 57 8.79 10.60 -10.12
C GLY A 57 8.39 9.31 -9.39
N GLY A 58 7.29 8.67 -9.79
CA GLY A 58 6.87 7.37 -9.29
C GLY A 58 6.09 7.44 -7.97
N VAL A 59 5.90 6.27 -7.36
CA VAL A 59 5.17 6.11 -6.10
C VAL A 59 6.05 5.53 -5.01
N LYS A 60 5.73 5.84 -3.76
CA LYS A 60 6.20 5.16 -2.56
C LYS A 60 5.10 4.25 -2.05
N TYR A 61 5.47 3.16 -1.38
CA TYR A 61 4.52 2.27 -0.73
C TYR A 61 4.97 1.98 0.70
N GLN A 62 4.00 1.66 1.56
CA GLN A 62 4.23 1.19 2.91
C GLN A 62 3.23 0.08 3.25
N PHE A 63 3.72 -1.00 3.86
CA PHE A 63 2.85 -2.01 4.43
C PHE A 63 2.12 -1.41 5.63
N VAL A 64 0.79 -1.49 5.60
CA VAL A 64 -0.04 -1.11 6.72
C VAL A 64 -0.18 -2.37 7.56
N SER A 65 0.52 -2.44 8.69
CA SER A 65 0.19 -3.42 9.71
C SER A 65 -1.24 -3.11 10.15
N GLN A 66 -2.19 -4.00 9.82
CA GLN A 66 -3.47 -3.97 10.52
C GLN A 66 -3.12 -4.11 12.02
N PRO A 67 -3.58 -3.22 12.91
CA PRO A 67 -3.53 -3.54 14.32
C PRO A 67 -4.27 -4.87 14.45
N GLU A 68 -3.63 -5.88 15.04
CA GLU A 68 -4.34 -7.10 15.44
C GLU A 68 -5.60 -6.61 16.13
N ALA A 69 -6.77 -6.97 15.58
CA ALA A 69 -8.02 -6.72 16.27
C ALA A 69 -7.92 -7.51 17.57
N HIS A 70 -7.49 -6.86 18.64
CA HIS A 70 -7.71 -7.35 19.98
C HIS A 70 -9.21 -7.38 20.14
N GLU A 71 -9.82 -8.53 19.81
CA GLU A 71 -11.15 -8.88 20.24
C GLU A 71 -11.12 -8.76 21.76
N THR A 72 -11.56 -7.60 22.24
CA THR A 72 -11.83 -7.41 23.65
C THR A 72 -13.10 -8.23 23.88
N SER A 73 -12.89 -9.50 24.24
CA SER A 73 -13.96 -10.36 24.72
C SER A 73 -14.42 -9.76 26.04
N PHE A 74 -15.60 -9.14 26.03
CA PHE A 74 -16.33 -8.70 27.22
C PHE A 74 -17.00 -9.88 27.90
#